data_AF-A0AAW2WDY6-F1
#
_entry.id   AF-A0AAW2WDY6-F1
#
_cell.length_a   1.000
_cell.length_b   1.000
_cell.length_c   1.000
_cell.angle_alpha   90.00
_cell.angle_beta   90.00
_cell.angle_gamma   90.00
#
_symmetry.space_group_name_H-M   'P 1'
#
loop_
_entity.id
_entity.type
_entity.pdbx_description
1 polymer ?
#
loop_
_entity_poly.entity_id
_entity_poly.type
_entity_poly.pdbx_seq_one_letter_code
_entity_poly.pdbx_strand_id
1 'polypeptide(L)'
;MTKGNCLYVLKGGDLRKSLISECHDTLWAGHQGEERIYAVVQRAYYWPQMRDDIETYVRTCLICQQDKTDHQKKAGLLQPLPIPKRPWESVSMDYISGLPKVGDLGSIIIMVDRLSKYATFIAAPKHVTAEGMAHLFFKHIVK
;
A
#
# COMPACT_ATOMS: atom_id res chain seq x y z
N MET A 1 -14.12 -41.40 -15.39
CA MET A 1 -12.85 -42.09 -15.06
C MET A 1 -12.21 -41.33 -13.91
N THR A 2 -11.88 -42.01 -12.81
CA THR A 2 -11.27 -41.39 -11.61
C THR A 2 -9.75 -41.57 -11.64
N LYS A 3 -9.00 -40.64 -11.05
CA LYS A 3 -7.57 -40.80 -10.76
C LYS A 3 -7.43 -40.83 -9.23
N GLY A 4 -7.28 -42.02 -8.65
CA GLY A 4 -7.42 -42.20 -7.20
C GLY A 4 -8.83 -41.84 -6.73
N ASN A 5 -8.95 -41.07 -5.65
CA ASN A 5 -10.23 -40.56 -5.13
C ASN A 5 -10.74 -39.29 -5.85
N CYS A 6 -10.04 -38.81 -6.89
CA CYS A 6 -10.42 -37.60 -7.59
C CYS A 6 -11.19 -37.90 -8.89
N LEU A 7 -12.28 -37.16 -9.12
CA LEU A 7 -13.06 -37.17 -10.35
C LEU A 7 -12.33 -36.39 -11.45
N TYR A 8 -12.16 -37.01 -12.61
CA TYR A 8 -11.59 -36.33 -13.76
C TYR A 8 -12.60 -35.37 -14.40
N VAL A 9 -12.22 -34.11 -14.58
CA VAL A 9 -13.08 -33.08 -15.19
C VAL A 9 -12.72 -32.88 -16.67
N LEU A 10 -13.64 -33.26 -17.55
CA LEU A 10 -13.49 -33.10 -19.00
C LEU A 10 -13.37 -31.62 -19.40
N LYS A 11 -12.62 -31.34 -20.48
CA LYS A 11 -12.48 -30.00 -21.06
C LYS A 11 -13.67 -29.66 -21.98
N GLY A 12 -14.88 -29.82 -21.46
CA GLY A 12 -16.13 -29.57 -22.19
C GLY A 12 -16.95 -28.48 -21.50
N GLY A 13 -17.31 -27.43 -22.25
CA GLY A 13 -18.06 -26.29 -21.73
C GLY A 13 -17.32 -25.54 -20.62
N ASP A 14 -18.09 -24.91 -19.73
CA ASP A 14 -17.57 -24.07 -18.63
C ASP A 14 -17.41 -24.82 -17.30
N LEU A 15 -17.52 -26.16 -17.28
CA LEU A 15 -17.58 -26.95 -16.05
C LEU A 15 -16.40 -26.69 -15.09
N ARG A 16 -15.17 -26.61 -15.62
CA ARG A 16 -13.98 -26.30 -14.82
C ARG A 16 -14.07 -24.89 -14.21
N LYS A 17 -14.53 -23.92 -14.99
CA LYS A 17 -14.67 -22.53 -14.55
C LYS A 17 -15.76 -22.40 -13.49
N SER A 18 -16.90 -23.08 -13.66
CA SER A 18 -17.98 -23.14 -12.67
C SER A 18 -17.49 -23.74 -11.35
N LEU A 19 -16.72 -24.83 -11.39
CA LEU A 19 -16.14 -25.42 -10.17
C LEU A 19 -15.19 -24.44 -9.44
N ILE A 20 -14.36 -23.71 -10.17
CA ILE A 20 -13.46 -22.71 -9.58
C ILE A 20 -14.27 -21.55 -8.99
N SER A 21 -15.29 -21.07 -9.71
CA SER A 21 -16.19 -19.98 -9.27
C SER A 21 -16.90 -20.32 -7.96
N GLU A 22 -17.49 -21.51 -7.83
CA GLU A 22 -18.14 -21.95 -6.59
C GLU A 22 -17.18 -21.96 -5.39
N CYS A 23 -15.92 -22.33 -5.62
CA CYS A 23 -14.90 -22.36 -4.58
C CYS A 23 -14.32 -20.97 -4.27
N HIS A 24 -14.50 -19.96 -5.11
CA HIS A 24 -13.84 -18.65 -5.01
C HIS A 24 -14.81 -17.49 -4.76
N ASP A 25 -15.90 -17.41 -5.51
CA ASP A 25 -16.81 -16.25 -5.57
C ASP A 25 -17.94 -16.29 -4.53
N THR A 26 -18.14 -17.43 -3.87
CA THR A 26 -19.19 -17.53 -2.84
C THR A 26 -18.81 -16.70 -1.61
N LEU A 27 -19.83 -16.12 -0.97
CA LEU A 27 -19.64 -15.31 0.25
C LEU A 27 -18.88 -16.09 1.34
N TRP A 28 -19.12 -17.41 1.41
CA TRP A 28 -18.48 -18.31 2.36
C TRP A 28 -17.04 -18.68 2.00
N ALA A 29 -16.72 -18.74 0.70
CA ALA A 29 -15.35 -18.92 0.25
C ALA A 29 -14.50 -17.67 0.56
N GLY A 30 -15.05 -16.48 0.30
CA GLY A 30 -14.39 -15.23 0.62
C GLY A 30 -13.11 -14.99 -0.19
N HIS A 31 -13.16 -15.25 -1.51
CA HIS A 31 -12.12 -14.85 -2.47
C HIS A 31 -10.69 -15.27 -2.09
N GLN A 32 -10.54 -16.50 -1.58
CA GLN A 32 -9.24 -16.98 -1.11
C GLN A 32 -8.18 -16.98 -2.23
N GLY A 33 -6.92 -16.90 -1.80
CA GLY A 33 -5.76 -17.02 -2.69
C GLY A 33 -5.68 -18.38 -3.39
N GLU A 34 -4.93 -18.39 -4.49
CA GLU A 34 -4.77 -19.51 -5.44
C GLU A 34 -4.45 -20.83 -4.75
N GLU A 35 -3.48 -20.84 -3.83
CA GLU A 35 -3.07 -22.03 -3.08
C GLU A 35 -4.22 -22.67 -2.30
N ARG A 36 -5.09 -21.84 -1.70
CA ARG A 36 -6.21 -22.34 -0.91
C ARG A 36 -7.31 -22.90 -1.80
N ILE A 37 -7.59 -22.24 -2.93
CA ILE A 37 -8.55 -22.74 -3.93
C ILE A 37 -8.06 -24.07 -4.49
N TYR A 38 -6.78 -24.15 -4.89
CA TYR A 38 -6.16 -25.39 -5.35
C TYR A 38 -6.29 -26.51 -4.31
N ALA A 39 -6.01 -26.22 -3.03
CA ALA A 39 -6.13 -27.17 -1.94
C ALA A 39 -7.55 -27.68 -1.68
N VAL A 40 -8.59 -26.90 -2.01
CA VAL A 40 -9.99 -27.33 -1.91
C VAL A 40 -10.35 -28.20 -3.11
N VAL A 41 -10.08 -27.72 -4.33
CA VAL A 41 -10.48 -28.39 -5.58
C VAL A 41 -9.80 -29.75 -5.72
N GLN A 42 -8.50 -29.85 -5.38
CA GLN A 42 -7.73 -31.08 -5.55
C GLN A 42 -8.20 -32.25 -4.67
N ARG A 43 -9.03 -32.00 -3.64
CA ARG A 43 -9.56 -33.05 -2.75
C ARG A 43 -10.53 -33.98 -3.45
N ALA A 44 -11.24 -33.48 -4.47
CA ALA A 44 -12.32 -34.21 -5.13
C ALA A 44 -12.19 -34.22 -6.65
N TYR A 45 -11.43 -33.30 -7.24
CA TYR A 45 -11.35 -33.14 -8.70
C TYR A 45 -9.91 -33.11 -9.20
N TYR A 46 -9.74 -33.51 -10.46
CA TYR A 46 -8.46 -33.42 -11.13
C TYR A 46 -8.64 -33.19 -12.63
N TRP A 47 -7.78 -32.34 -13.20
CA TRP A 47 -7.58 -32.25 -14.65
C TRP A 47 -6.17 -31.71 -14.96
N PRO A 48 -5.65 -31.93 -16.19
CA PRO A 48 -4.37 -31.36 -16.61
C PRO A 48 -4.42 -29.83 -16.57
N GLN A 49 -3.37 -29.19 -16.03
CA GLN A 49 -3.25 -27.73 -15.89
C GLN A 49 -4.25 -27.07 -14.93
N MET A 50 -4.82 -27.85 -13.99
CA MET A 50 -5.74 -27.32 -12.96
C MET A 50 -5.18 -26.14 -12.16
N ARG A 51 -3.88 -26.15 -11.85
CA ARG A 51 -3.23 -25.04 -11.14
C ARG A 51 -3.21 -23.77 -11.99
N ASP A 52 -2.85 -23.88 -13.27
CA ASP A 52 -2.79 -22.77 -14.21
C ASP A 52 -4.19 -22.16 -14.45
N ASP A 53 -5.23 -23.01 -14.56
CA ASP A 53 -6.62 -22.58 -14.70
C ASP A 53 -7.09 -21.80 -13.45
N ILE A 54 -6.74 -22.28 -12.24
CA ILE A 54 -7.07 -21.62 -10.96
C ILE A 54 -6.31 -20.30 -10.82
N GLU A 55 -5.00 -20.29 -11.09
CA GLU A 55 -4.18 -19.08 -11.07
C GLU A 55 -4.78 -18.02 -12.00
N THR A 56 -5.07 -18.41 -13.25
CA THR A 56 -5.66 -17.50 -14.24
C THR A 56 -6.98 -16.93 -13.74
N TYR A 57 -7.86 -17.78 -13.18
CA TYR A 57 -9.14 -17.34 -12.64
C TYR A 57 -8.97 -16.29 -11.53
N VAL A 58 -8.20 -16.61 -10.49
CA VAL A 58 -8.00 -15.73 -9.33
C VAL A 58 -7.28 -14.43 -9.72
N ARG A 59 -6.30 -14.49 -10.64
CA ARG A 59 -5.63 -13.29 -11.15
C ARG A 59 -6.58 -12.38 -11.93
N THR A 60 -7.62 -12.92 -12.56
CA THR A 60 -8.64 -12.11 -13.26
C THR A 60 -9.82 -11.66 -12.38
N CYS A 61 -9.88 -12.07 -11.12
CA CYS A 61 -10.96 -11.67 -10.21
C CYS A 61 -10.82 -10.19 -9.80
N LEU A 62 -11.79 -9.35 -10.21
CA LEU A 62 -11.78 -7.91 -9.94
C LEU A 62 -11.77 -7.60 -8.43
N ILE A 63 -12.55 -8.33 -7.64
CA ILE A 63 -12.63 -8.14 -6.19
C ILE A 63 -11.27 -8.41 -5.55
N CYS A 64 -10.62 -9.52 -5.93
CA CYS A 64 -9.26 -9.81 -5.46
C CYS A 64 -8.25 -8.75 -5.87
N GLN A 65 -8.31 -8.25 -7.11
CA GLN A 65 -7.36 -7.24 -7.60
C GLN A 65 -7.53 -5.87 -6.92
N GLN A 66 -8.73 -5.55 -6.46
CA GLN A 66 -9.02 -4.29 -5.75
C GLN A 66 -8.70 -4.37 -4.25
N ASP A 67 -8.95 -5.52 -3.62
CA ASP A 67 -8.80 -5.69 -2.18
C ASP A 67 -7.39 -6.11 -1.76
N LYS A 68 -6.67 -6.89 -2.60
CA LYS A 68 -5.33 -7.36 -2.25
C LYS A 68 -4.34 -6.21 -2.25
N THR A 69 -3.72 -6.00 -1.09
CA THR A 69 -2.56 -5.13 -0.98
C THR A 69 -1.38 -5.68 -1.77
N ASP A 70 -0.69 -4.82 -2.50
CA ASP A 70 0.56 -5.19 -3.14
C ASP A 70 1.61 -5.51 -2.08
N HIS A 71 2.00 -6.78 -2.00
CA HIS A 71 3.07 -7.26 -1.12
C HIS A 71 4.44 -7.22 -1.78
N GLN A 72 4.55 -6.71 -3.01
CA GLN A 72 5.85 -6.47 -3.61
C GLN A 72 6.59 -5.40 -2.81
N LYS A 73 7.89 -5.62 -2.64
CA LYS A 73 8.77 -4.57 -2.13
C LYS A 73 8.68 -3.41 -3.11
N LYS A 74 8.55 -2.18 -2.60
CA LYS A 74 8.64 -0.96 -3.42
C LYS A 74 9.83 -1.10 -4.37
N ALA A 75 9.56 -1.01 -5.67
CA ALA A 75 10.59 -1.15 -6.67
C ALA A 75 11.59 0.03 -6.55
N GLY A 76 12.88 -0.29 -6.53
CA GLY A 76 13.97 0.70 -6.54
C GLY A 76 14.64 0.94 -5.18
N LEU A 77 15.85 1.49 -5.26
CA LEU A 77 16.56 2.01 -4.09
C LEU A 77 16.01 3.40 -3.75
N LEU A 78 16.00 3.76 -2.46
CA LEU A 78 15.78 5.15 -2.06
C LEU A 78 16.85 6.02 -2.74
N GLN A 79 16.43 7.08 -3.44
CA GLN A 79 17.34 8.08 -3.98
C GLN A 79 17.53 9.18 -2.94
N PRO A 80 18.62 9.19 -2.16
CA PRO A 80 18.83 10.21 -1.16
C PRO A 80 19.06 11.56 -1.84
N LEU A 81 18.50 12.61 -1.24
CA LEU A 81 18.81 13.98 -1.64
C LEU A 81 20.31 14.26 -1.45
N PRO A 82 20.95 15.05 -2.34
CA PRO A 82 22.33 15.47 -2.15
C PRO A 82 22.57 16.04 -0.75
N ILE A 83 23.74 15.72 -0.20
CA ILE A 83 24.17 16.26 1.10
C ILE A 83 24.60 17.72 0.86
N PRO A 84 24.04 18.69 1.60
CA PRO A 84 24.46 20.08 1.46
C PRO A 84 25.93 20.26 1.89
N LYS A 85 26.63 21.22 1.29
CA LYS A 85 28.06 21.47 1.56
C LYS A 85 28.28 22.49 2.67
N ARG A 86 27.30 23.37 2.93
CA ARG A 86 27.37 24.38 3.99
C ARG A 86 26.08 24.42 4.82
N PRO A 87 26.16 24.80 6.12
CA PRO A 87 24.97 25.00 6.92
C PRO A 87 24.03 26.01 6.26
N TRP A 88 22.73 25.78 6.37
CA TRP A 88 21.66 26.62 5.82
C TRP A 88 21.56 26.64 4.28
N GLU A 89 22.30 25.79 3.57
CA GLU A 89 22.15 25.62 2.11
C GLU A 89 20.85 24.89 1.73
N SER A 90 20.38 23.99 2.60
CA SER A 90 19.18 23.20 2.36
C SER A 90 18.43 23.01 3.66
N VAL A 91 17.17 23.44 3.70
CA VAL A 91 16.31 23.36 4.87
C VAL A 91 15.13 22.43 4.55
N SER A 92 14.86 21.48 5.43
CA SER A 92 13.61 20.72 5.41
C SER A 92 12.59 21.37 6.34
N MET A 93 11.33 21.37 5.94
CA MET A 93 10.22 21.96 6.69
C MET A 93 9.15 20.90 6.93
N ASP A 94 8.63 20.83 8.15
CA ASP A 94 7.56 19.91 8.55
C ASP A 94 6.58 20.58 9.53
N TYR A 95 5.39 20.00 9.71
CA TYR A 95 4.32 20.52 10.54
C TYR A 95 3.77 19.43 11.46
N ILE A 96 3.87 19.66 12.76
CA ILE A 96 3.11 18.90 13.74
C ILE A 96 1.80 19.65 13.96
N SER A 97 0.68 19.10 13.50
CA SER A 97 -0.66 19.70 13.65
C SER A 97 -1.55 18.85 14.56
N GLY A 98 -2.67 19.42 15.02
CA GLY A 98 -3.62 18.72 15.89
C GLY A 98 -3.19 18.65 17.35
N LEU A 99 -2.30 19.54 17.79
CA LEU A 99 -1.90 19.65 19.18
C LEU A 99 -3.02 20.28 20.04
N PRO A 100 -3.05 20.01 21.36
CA PRO A 100 -3.91 20.75 22.27
C PRO A 100 -3.71 22.25 22.11
N LYS A 101 -4.82 22.99 22.01
CA LYS A 101 -4.77 24.43 21.77
C LYS A 101 -4.27 25.18 23.00
N VAL A 102 -3.38 26.12 22.77
CA VAL A 102 -2.97 27.14 23.76
C VAL A 102 -3.19 28.50 23.12
N GLY A 103 -4.30 29.16 23.48
CA GLY A 103 -4.79 30.34 22.75
C GLY A 103 -5.11 29.99 21.29
N ASP A 104 -4.57 30.79 20.36
CA ASP A 104 -4.75 30.57 18.92
C ASP A 104 -3.75 29.57 18.32
N LEU A 105 -2.80 29.06 19.12
CA LEU A 105 -1.77 28.12 18.69
C LEU A 105 -2.30 26.68 18.74
N GLY A 106 -1.94 25.88 17.74
CA GLY A 106 -2.36 24.48 17.62
C GLY A 106 -1.50 23.63 16.70
N SER A 107 -0.37 24.18 16.25
CA SER A 107 0.65 23.46 15.49
C SER A 107 2.05 23.91 15.88
N ILE A 108 3.04 23.09 15.54
CA ILE A 108 4.46 23.43 15.61
C ILE A 108 5.03 23.25 14.20
N ILE A 109 5.59 24.32 13.66
CA ILE A 109 6.37 24.29 12.42
C ILE A 109 7.81 23.97 12.78
N ILE A 110 8.38 22.98 12.09
CA ILE A 110 9.74 22.53 12.29
C ILE A 110 10.53 22.88 11.04
N MET A 111 11.63 23.60 11.21
CA MET A 111 12.57 23.90 10.14
C MET A 111 13.94 23.37 10.53
N VAL A 112 14.52 22.51 9.71
CA VAL A 112 15.77 21.82 10.02
C VAL A 112 16.80 22.09 8.94
N ASP A 113 17.97 22.61 9.32
CA ASP A 113 19.14 22.62 8.45
C ASP A 113 19.57 21.17 8.17
N ARG A 114 19.51 20.76 6.91
CA ARG A 114 19.74 19.36 6.54
C ARG A 114 21.16 18.88 6.81
N LEU A 115 22.14 19.80 6.85
CA LEU A 115 23.54 19.47 7.12
C LEU A 115 23.82 19.32 8.63
N SER A 116 23.62 20.39 9.41
CA SER A 116 23.94 20.40 10.85
C SER A 116 22.89 19.70 11.73
N LYS A 117 21.70 19.44 11.19
CA LYS A 117 20.50 18.99 11.94
C LYS A 117 20.00 19.99 12.97
N TYR A 118 20.46 21.24 12.93
CA TYR A 118 19.92 22.29 13.75
C TYR A 118 18.44 22.52 13.42
N ALA A 119 17.57 22.44 14.42
CA ALA A 119 16.12 22.54 14.27
C ALA A 119 15.58 23.78 14.97
N THR A 120 14.76 24.55 14.25
CA THR A 120 13.99 25.66 14.78
C THR A 120 12.53 25.25 14.89
N PHE A 121 11.97 25.32 16.09
CA PHE A 121 10.57 25.01 16.38
C PHE A 121 9.79 26.31 16.57
N ILE A 122 8.72 26.49 15.80
CA ILE A 122 7.92 27.71 15.78
C ILE A 122 6.48 27.32 16.12
N ALA A 123 5.97 27.81 17.24
CA ALA A 123 4.55 27.63 17.57
C ALA A 123 3.69 28.46 16.62
N ALA A 124 2.66 27.85 16.06
CA ALA A 124 1.80 28.49 15.07
C ALA A 124 0.33 28.08 15.22
N PRO A 125 -0.60 28.84 14.62
CA PRO A 125 -1.99 28.42 14.51
C PRO A 125 -2.13 27.07 13.78
N LYS A 126 -3.26 26.39 13.98
CA LYS A 126 -3.53 25.11 13.31
C LYS A 126 -3.44 25.20 11.78
N HIS A 127 -3.84 26.35 11.22
CA HIS A 127 -3.79 26.64 9.80
C HIS A 127 -2.97 27.90 9.58
N VAL A 128 -1.91 27.81 8.79
CA VAL A 128 -1.05 28.93 8.43
C VAL A 128 -1.16 29.12 6.92
N THR A 129 -1.40 30.35 6.48
CA THR A 129 -1.44 30.68 5.05
C THR A 129 -0.04 30.58 4.44
N ALA A 130 0.07 30.41 3.13
CA ALA A 130 1.37 30.40 2.46
C ALA A 130 2.17 31.68 2.72
N GLU A 131 1.50 32.83 2.74
CA GLU A 131 2.10 34.12 3.09
C GLU A 131 2.58 34.15 4.55
N GLY A 132 1.76 33.71 5.51
CA GLY A 132 2.15 33.63 6.92
C GLY A 132 3.35 32.69 7.11
N MET A 133 3.39 31.60 6.36
CA MET A 133 4.50 30.65 6.37
C MET A 133 5.79 31.28 5.85
N ALA A 134 5.73 32.02 4.74
CA ALA A 134 6.87 32.75 4.21
C ALA A 134 7.39 33.76 5.23
N HIS A 135 6.51 34.53 5.87
CA HIS A 135 6.89 35.47 6.93
C HIS A 135 7.61 34.77 8.09
N LEU A 136 7.10 33.62 8.56
CA LEU A 136 7.76 32.85 9.61
C LEU A 136 9.12 32.32 9.17
N PHE A 137 9.26 31.86 7.93
CA PHE A 137 10.53 31.40 7.39
C PHE A 137 11.57 32.52 7.35
N PHE A 138 11.24 33.67 6.78
CA PHE A 138 12.16 34.82 6.74
C PHE A 138 12.49 35.35 8.13
N LYS A 139 11.52 35.37 9.05
CA LYS A 139 11.73 35.83 10.42
C LYS A 139 12.68 34.93 11.23
N HIS A 140 12.59 33.61 11.05
CA HIS A 140 13.25 32.65 11.93
C HIS A 140 14.47 31.95 11.32
N ILE A 141 14.62 31.94 10.00
CA ILE A 141 15.67 31.20 9.30
C ILE A 141 16.60 32.11 8.52
N VAL A 142 16.05 33.08 7.78
CA VAL A 142 16.84 34.02 7.00
C VAL A 142 17.38 35.10 7.94
N LYS A 143 18.69 35.28 7.96
CA LYS A 143 19.39 36.34 8.71
C LYS A 143 20.11 37.28 7.76
#